data_AF-A0A5M3XVP9-F1
#
_entry.id   AF-A0A5M3XVP9-F1
#
_cell.length_a   1.000
_cell.length_b   1.000
_cell.length_c   1.000
_cell.angle_alpha   90.00
_cell.angle_beta   90.00
_cell.angle_gamma   90.00
#
_symmetry.space_group_name_H-M   'P 1'
#
loop_
_entity.id
_entity.type
_entity.pdbx_description
1 polymer ?
#
loop_
_entity_poly.entity_id
_entity_poly.type
_entity_poly.pdbx_seq_one_letter_code
_entity_poly.pdbx_strand_id
1 'polypeptide(L)'
;MASPYIELDVEGRTVKVSNPDKVYFPGIGATKRELVEYYVSVGDGVLRAVRERPTYIKRHPDGIETDAIYQKRMPKHPDWIETVNVRFPSGRTADAFCPTEVAGIAWCANLGTIDFHPWHSRRGNLDHPDELRIDIDPQPGTGFDQARKVAFTAKTVLDDLGLTGFPKTSGNRGIHIAVRIEPRWTFTEVRYAAITFAREVERRAPDLATTAWWKEERGEKVFIDFNQNARDRTVASAYSVRAKPEAPVSAPVTWEELTDCDPRDFDIRTMPERFAKLGDVHRTIDDQSFSLEELLQKYQEDERGDMPYPPNYPKMPGEPKRVQPSKARHDD
;
A
#
# COMPACT_ATOMS: atom_id res chain seq x y z
N MET A 1 -0.63 -12.87 -38.43
CA MET A 1 -0.44 -11.41 -38.35
C MET A 1 0.26 -11.10 -37.03
N ALA A 2 1.21 -10.16 -37.02
CA ALA A 2 1.81 -9.72 -35.77
C ALA A 2 0.72 -9.07 -34.89
N SER A 3 0.75 -9.31 -33.57
CA SER A 3 -0.18 -8.64 -32.66
C SER A 3 -0.02 -7.12 -32.77
N PRO A 4 -1.12 -6.35 -32.79
CA PRO A 4 -1.05 -4.90 -32.86
C PRO A 4 -0.27 -4.36 -31.66
N TYR A 5 0.47 -3.27 -31.87
CA TYR A 5 1.19 -2.57 -30.82
C TYR A 5 1.32 -1.09 -31.12
N ILE A 6 1.55 -0.31 -30.07
CA ILE A 6 2.01 1.07 -30.15
C ILE A 6 3.35 1.21 -29.41
N GLU A 7 4.06 2.28 -29.67
CA GLU A 7 5.27 2.66 -28.94
C GLU A 7 5.01 3.98 -28.23
N LEU A 8 5.33 4.04 -26.95
CA LEU A 8 5.27 5.24 -26.13
C LEU A 8 6.70 5.65 -25.79
N ASP A 9 7.04 6.92 -25.97
CA ASP A 9 8.25 7.49 -25.41
C ASP A 9 7.99 7.92 -23.96
N VAL A 10 8.72 7.32 -23.02
CA VAL A 10 8.59 7.56 -21.59
C VAL A 10 9.96 7.98 -21.07
N GLU A 11 10.17 9.28 -20.92
CA GLU A 11 11.44 9.86 -20.44
C GLU A 11 12.67 9.41 -21.26
N GLY A 12 12.52 9.30 -22.59
CA GLY A 12 13.59 8.85 -23.50
C GLY A 12 13.70 7.32 -23.64
N ARG A 13 12.81 6.55 -23.01
CA ARG A 13 12.67 5.10 -23.20
C ARG A 13 11.50 4.80 -24.12
N THR A 14 11.74 4.01 -25.17
CA THR A 14 10.66 3.45 -25.98
C THR A 14 10.04 2.24 -25.29
N VAL A 15 8.79 2.38 -24.83
CA VAL A 15 7.98 1.32 -24.24
C VAL A 15 6.99 0.79 -25.27
N LYS A 16 7.15 -0.48 -25.68
CA LYS A 16 6.21 -1.16 -26.57
C LYS A 16 4.98 -1.64 -25.82
N VAL A 17 3.79 -1.18 -26.21
CA VAL A 17 2.50 -1.62 -25.68
C VAL A 17 1.81 -2.52 -26.71
N SER A 18 1.80 -3.83 -26.46
CA SER A 18 1.10 -4.81 -27.33
C SER A 18 -0.41 -4.77 -27.09
N ASN A 19 -1.26 -5.27 -27.98
CA ASN A 19 -2.72 -5.38 -27.76
C ASN A 19 -3.34 -4.14 -27.06
N PRO A 20 -3.07 -2.91 -27.56
CA PRO A 20 -3.42 -1.68 -26.85
C PRO A 20 -4.92 -1.55 -26.60
N ASP A 21 -5.74 -2.00 -27.54
CA ASP A 21 -7.21 -1.88 -27.50
C ASP A 21 -7.89 -3.01 -26.70
N LYS A 22 -7.13 -3.91 -26.06
CA LYS A 22 -7.71 -4.94 -25.21
C LYS A 22 -8.38 -4.27 -24.01
N VAL A 23 -9.68 -4.51 -23.84
CA VAL A 23 -10.46 -4.02 -22.69
C VAL A 23 -9.98 -4.72 -21.42
N TYR A 24 -9.55 -3.93 -20.43
CA TYR A 24 -9.12 -4.41 -19.12
C TYR A 24 -10.17 -4.19 -18.05
N PHE A 25 -10.99 -3.14 -18.18
CA PHE A 25 -12.03 -2.76 -17.24
C PHE A 25 -13.37 -2.66 -17.96
N PRO A 26 -14.12 -3.77 -18.08
CA PRO A 26 -15.37 -3.79 -18.83
C PRO A 26 -16.43 -2.79 -18.32
N GLY A 27 -16.46 -2.53 -17.01
CA GLY A 27 -17.40 -1.60 -16.38
C GLY A 27 -17.34 -0.17 -16.94
N ILE A 28 -16.18 0.27 -17.41
CA ILE A 28 -15.97 1.61 -17.99
C ILE A 28 -15.41 1.55 -19.43
N GLY A 29 -15.26 0.36 -19.99
CA GLY A 29 -14.65 0.10 -21.30
C GLY A 29 -13.16 0.48 -21.39
N ALA A 30 -12.47 0.67 -20.26
CA ALA A 30 -11.08 1.13 -20.30
C ALA A 30 -10.13 0.02 -20.76
N THR A 31 -9.21 0.42 -21.64
CA THR A 31 -8.29 -0.44 -22.36
C THR A 31 -6.94 -0.58 -21.66
N LYS A 32 -6.12 -1.53 -22.12
CA LYS A 32 -4.74 -1.65 -21.66
C LYS A 32 -3.92 -0.40 -22.00
N ARG A 33 -4.17 0.22 -23.16
CA ARG A 33 -3.54 1.47 -23.54
C ARG A 33 -3.81 2.56 -22.50
N GLU A 34 -5.08 2.78 -22.14
CA GLU A 34 -5.46 3.76 -21.12
C GLU A 34 -4.77 3.48 -19.78
N LEU A 35 -4.60 2.22 -19.38
CA LEU A 35 -3.86 1.87 -18.17
C LEU A 35 -2.38 2.26 -18.22
N VAL A 36 -1.72 2.04 -19.36
CA VAL A 36 -0.31 2.42 -19.51
C VAL A 36 -0.17 3.94 -19.56
N GLU A 37 -1.01 4.62 -20.34
CA GLU A 37 -1.02 6.09 -20.45
C GLU A 37 -1.34 6.75 -19.10
N TYR A 38 -2.25 6.17 -18.31
CA TYR A 38 -2.51 6.60 -16.93
C TYR A 38 -1.23 6.60 -16.10
N TYR A 39 -0.50 5.48 -16.04
CA TYR A 39 0.72 5.40 -15.23
C TYR A 39 1.82 6.35 -15.69
N VAL A 40 1.91 6.61 -17.00
CA VAL A 40 2.81 7.65 -17.53
C VAL A 40 2.36 9.04 -17.07
N SER A 41 1.05 9.34 -17.10
CA SER A 41 0.53 10.65 -16.74
C SER A 41 0.73 11.03 -15.26
N VAL A 42 0.75 10.05 -14.36
CA VAL A 42 1.01 10.23 -12.92
C VAL A 42 2.44 9.84 -12.53
N GLY A 43 3.33 9.73 -13.53
CA GLY A 43 4.66 9.12 -13.44
C GLY A 43 5.48 9.55 -12.23
N ASP A 44 5.63 10.85 -12.01
CA ASP A 44 6.40 11.40 -10.89
C ASP A 44 5.86 10.95 -9.53
N GLY A 45 4.52 10.95 -9.37
CA GLY A 45 3.84 10.58 -8.13
C GLY A 45 3.90 9.09 -7.86
N VAL A 46 3.55 8.26 -8.86
CA VAL A 46 3.63 6.80 -8.71
C VAL A 46 5.07 6.36 -8.47
N LEU A 47 6.03 6.94 -9.19
CA LEU A 47 7.45 6.61 -9.01
C LEU A 47 7.92 7.00 -7.62
N ARG A 48 7.57 8.17 -7.07
CA ARG A 48 7.90 8.53 -5.68
C ARG A 48 7.44 7.46 -4.68
N ALA A 49 6.25 6.91 -4.87
CA ALA A 49 5.68 5.89 -4.00
C ALA A 49 6.39 4.53 -4.07
N VAL A 50 7.00 4.18 -5.21
CA VAL A 50 7.59 2.85 -5.44
C VAL A 50 9.12 2.87 -5.65
N ARG A 51 9.73 4.05 -5.76
CA ARG A 51 11.13 4.25 -6.12
C ARG A 51 12.06 3.53 -5.16
N GLU A 52 12.93 2.69 -5.73
CA GLU A 52 13.95 1.91 -5.01
C GLU A 52 13.34 0.86 -4.05
N ARG A 53 12.03 0.57 -4.16
CA ARG A 53 11.34 -0.41 -3.31
C ARG A 53 11.14 -1.71 -4.09
N PRO A 54 11.50 -2.87 -3.52
CA PRO A 54 11.02 -4.14 -4.07
C PRO A 54 9.50 -4.11 -4.15
N THR A 55 8.96 -4.33 -5.35
CA THR A 55 7.54 -4.13 -5.64
C THR A 55 6.95 -5.40 -6.23
N TYR A 56 5.92 -5.93 -5.58
CA TYR A 56 5.13 -7.01 -6.18
C TYR A 56 4.15 -6.40 -7.17
N ILE A 57 3.94 -7.11 -8.26
CA ILE A 57 3.03 -6.69 -9.32
C ILE A 57 1.86 -7.66 -9.38
N LYS A 58 0.63 -7.14 -9.27
CA LYS A 58 -0.57 -7.94 -9.47
C LYS A 58 -1.03 -7.75 -10.90
N ARG A 59 -0.95 -8.83 -11.66
CA ARG A 59 -1.21 -8.81 -13.09
C ARG A 59 -2.56 -9.42 -13.41
N HIS A 60 -3.24 -8.80 -14.36
CA HIS A 60 -4.43 -9.30 -15.05
C HIS A 60 -4.17 -9.21 -16.55
N PRO A 61 -3.38 -10.14 -17.14
CA PRO A 61 -2.95 -10.04 -18.54
C PRO A 61 -4.11 -9.93 -19.54
N ASP A 62 -5.26 -10.48 -19.16
CA ASP A 62 -6.50 -10.54 -19.94
C ASP A 62 -7.64 -9.72 -19.33
N GLY A 63 -7.32 -8.75 -18.46
CA GLY A 63 -8.31 -7.87 -17.82
C GLY A 63 -8.84 -8.40 -16.48
N ILE A 64 -9.57 -7.54 -15.76
CA ILE A 64 -9.92 -7.77 -14.34
C ILE A 64 -10.86 -8.96 -14.09
N GLU A 65 -11.58 -9.42 -15.13
CA GLU A 65 -12.48 -10.57 -15.05
C GLU A 65 -11.74 -11.92 -15.08
N THR A 66 -10.41 -11.88 -15.26
CA THR A 66 -9.54 -13.06 -15.22
C THR A 66 -8.75 -13.16 -13.93
N ASP A 67 -8.27 -14.36 -13.64
CA ASP A 67 -7.50 -14.64 -12.41
C ASP A 67 -6.28 -13.73 -12.28
N ALA A 68 -6.11 -13.19 -11.08
CA ALA A 68 -4.96 -12.36 -10.76
C ALA A 68 -3.68 -13.21 -10.64
N ILE A 69 -2.61 -12.76 -11.27
CA ILE A 69 -1.27 -13.32 -11.07
C ILE A 69 -0.52 -12.42 -10.09
N TYR A 70 -0.32 -12.90 -8.87
CA TYR A 70 0.45 -12.18 -7.86
C TYR A 70 1.95 -12.48 -8.01
N GLN A 71 2.67 -11.60 -8.69
CA GLN A 71 4.02 -11.88 -9.14
C GLN A 71 5.08 -11.18 -8.27
N LYS A 72 5.85 -11.99 -7.53
CA LYS A 72 6.97 -11.53 -6.70
C LYS A 72 8.32 -11.56 -7.40
N ARG A 73 8.53 -12.55 -8.28
CA ARG A 73 9.76 -12.73 -9.06
C ARG A 73 9.58 -12.12 -10.44
N MET A 74 10.56 -11.35 -10.90
CA MET A 74 10.54 -10.81 -12.25
C MET A 74 10.71 -11.89 -13.32
N PRO A 75 9.98 -11.78 -14.45
CA PRO A 75 10.19 -12.65 -15.60
C PRO A 75 11.44 -12.18 -16.34
N LYS A 76 11.75 -12.77 -17.51
CA LYS A 76 12.75 -12.18 -18.41
C LYS A 76 12.34 -10.74 -18.75
N HIS A 77 13.26 -9.81 -18.59
CA HIS A 77 13.04 -8.37 -18.75
C HIS A 77 14.20 -7.74 -19.55
N PRO A 78 14.00 -6.56 -20.14
CA PRO A 78 15.09 -5.75 -20.69
C PRO A 78 16.12 -5.38 -19.61
N ASP A 79 17.38 -5.20 -20.00
CA ASP A 79 18.50 -4.93 -19.07
C ASP A 79 18.34 -3.65 -18.24
N TRP A 80 17.51 -2.70 -18.70
CA TRP A 80 17.23 -1.46 -17.98
C TRP A 80 16.13 -1.57 -16.92
N ILE A 81 15.43 -2.72 -16.84
CA ILE A 81 14.49 -2.97 -15.75
C ILE A 81 15.27 -3.38 -14.51
N GLU A 82 15.34 -2.47 -13.55
CA GLU A 82 16.03 -2.69 -12.29
C GLU A 82 15.30 -3.69 -11.40
N THR A 83 16.08 -4.55 -10.74
CA THR A 83 15.58 -5.54 -9.78
C THR A 83 16.43 -5.54 -8.52
N VAL A 84 15.90 -6.14 -7.45
CA VAL A 84 16.64 -6.37 -6.21
C VAL A 84 16.34 -7.75 -5.65
N ASN A 85 17.37 -8.44 -5.18
CA ASN A 85 17.21 -9.74 -4.53
C ASN A 85 16.60 -9.56 -3.14
N VAL A 86 15.40 -10.09 -2.94
CA VAL A 86 14.70 -10.10 -1.64
C VAL A 86 14.71 -11.49 -1.03
N ARG A 87 14.66 -11.53 0.31
CA ARG A 87 14.47 -12.75 1.09
C ARG A 87 13.09 -12.73 1.75
N PHE A 88 12.30 -13.79 1.60
CA PHE A 88 10.99 -13.91 2.22
C PHE A 88 11.06 -14.51 3.63
N PRO A 89 9.98 -14.39 4.43
CA PRO A 89 9.85 -15.08 5.72
C PRO A 89 10.12 -16.58 5.71
N SER A 90 9.89 -17.25 4.57
CA SER A 90 10.21 -18.67 4.37
C SER A 90 11.70 -18.98 4.14
N GLY A 91 12.57 -17.97 4.05
CA GLY A 91 13.99 -18.11 3.72
C GLY A 91 14.30 -18.14 2.22
N ARG A 92 13.29 -18.34 1.36
CA ARG A 92 13.41 -18.28 -0.11
C ARG A 92 13.79 -16.88 -0.58
N THR A 93 14.48 -16.78 -1.72
CA THR A 93 14.82 -15.51 -2.37
C THR A 93 14.16 -15.33 -3.73
N ALA A 94 14.04 -14.09 -4.19
CA ALA A 94 13.62 -13.74 -5.54
C ALA A 94 14.15 -12.37 -5.96
N ASP A 95 14.38 -12.18 -7.25
CA ASP A 95 14.65 -10.85 -7.81
C ASP A 95 13.29 -10.18 -8.08
N ALA A 96 12.97 -9.19 -7.26
CA ALA A 96 11.74 -8.42 -7.32
C ALA A 96 11.95 -7.16 -8.16
N PHE A 97 10.88 -6.65 -8.77
CA PHE A 97 10.91 -5.37 -9.47
C PHE A 97 11.36 -4.26 -8.51
N CYS A 98 12.30 -3.41 -8.91
CA CYS A 98 12.78 -2.29 -8.11
C CYS A 98 12.78 -1.02 -8.96
N PRO A 99 11.64 -0.31 -9.05
CA PRO A 99 11.47 0.79 -9.98
C PRO A 99 12.44 1.96 -9.70
N THR A 100 13.06 2.48 -10.76
CA THR A 100 13.96 3.66 -10.72
C THR A 100 13.55 4.76 -11.71
N GLU A 101 12.75 4.43 -12.72
CA GLU A 101 12.26 5.30 -13.79
C GLU A 101 10.80 4.96 -14.15
N VAL A 102 10.05 5.92 -14.69
CA VAL A 102 8.61 5.75 -15.00
C VAL A 102 8.40 4.68 -16.08
N ALA A 103 9.34 4.58 -17.01
CA ALA A 103 9.31 3.58 -18.09
C ALA A 103 9.21 2.14 -17.56
N GLY A 104 9.82 1.82 -16.41
CA GLY A 104 9.70 0.50 -15.80
C GLY A 104 8.30 0.19 -15.30
N ILE A 105 7.60 1.20 -14.78
CA ILE A 105 6.21 1.11 -14.33
C ILE A 105 5.28 0.92 -15.54
N ALA A 106 5.47 1.73 -16.59
CA ALA A 106 4.72 1.61 -17.85
C ALA A 106 4.94 0.24 -18.52
N TRP A 107 6.17 -0.29 -18.51
CA TRP A 107 6.47 -1.63 -19.01
C TRP A 107 5.76 -2.73 -18.20
N CYS A 108 5.75 -2.63 -16.87
CA CYS A 108 4.99 -3.53 -16.01
C CYS A 108 3.47 -3.44 -16.26
N ALA A 109 2.93 -2.23 -16.48
CA ALA A 109 1.53 -2.03 -16.84
C ALA A 109 1.18 -2.70 -18.18
N ASN A 110 2.07 -2.64 -19.18
CA ASN A 110 1.90 -3.36 -20.44
C ASN A 110 1.90 -4.89 -20.26
N LEU A 111 2.62 -5.43 -19.27
CA LEU A 111 2.53 -6.84 -18.88
C LEU A 111 1.22 -7.20 -18.16
N GLY A 112 0.32 -6.24 -18.00
CA GLY A 112 -0.97 -6.41 -17.36
C GLY A 112 -0.98 -6.08 -15.87
N THR A 113 0.05 -5.42 -15.35
CA THR A 113 0.07 -5.00 -13.93
C THR A 113 -0.97 -3.91 -13.71
N ILE A 114 -1.94 -4.20 -12.84
CA ILE A 114 -2.99 -3.23 -12.48
C ILE A 114 -2.65 -2.52 -11.18
N ASP A 115 -2.31 -3.23 -10.10
CA ASP A 115 -1.83 -2.62 -8.84
C ASP A 115 -0.40 -3.04 -8.49
N PHE A 116 0.36 -2.08 -7.97
CA PHE A 116 1.73 -2.22 -7.49
C PHE A 116 1.76 -2.25 -5.96
N HIS A 117 2.53 -3.19 -5.39
CA HIS A 117 2.62 -3.39 -3.93
C HIS A 117 4.08 -3.28 -3.48
N PRO A 118 4.57 -2.06 -3.23
CA PRO A 118 5.93 -1.84 -2.77
C PRO A 118 6.11 -2.32 -1.32
N TRP A 119 7.30 -2.83 -1.01
CA TRP A 119 7.76 -2.98 0.36
C TRP A 119 7.92 -1.60 1.01
N HIS A 120 7.73 -1.50 2.33
CA HIS A 120 8.01 -0.29 3.11
C HIS A 120 9.50 -0.13 3.45
N SER A 121 10.39 -0.86 2.77
CA SER A 121 11.85 -0.65 2.79
C SER A 121 12.39 -0.45 1.37
N ARG A 122 13.59 0.12 1.25
CA ARG A 122 14.27 0.39 -0.03
C ARG A 122 15.49 -0.53 -0.22
N ARG A 123 15.94 -0.73 -1.46
CA ARG A 123 17.05 -1.66 -1.80
C ARG A 123 18.37 -1.35 -1.09
N GLY A 124 18.60 -0.10 -0.68
CA GLY A 124 19.76 0.27 0.12
C GLY A 124 19.77 -0.29 1.55
N ASN A 125 18.60 -0.60 2.12
CA ASN A 125 18.46 -1.19 3.45
C ASN A 125 17.14 -1.96 3.58
N LEU A 126 17.12 -3.21 3.08
CA LEU A 126 15.88 -3.98 2.94
C LEU A 126 15.25 -4.44 4.25
N ASP A 127 16.02 -4.55 5.33
CA ASP A 127 15.56 -5.09 6.61
C ASP A 127 15.10 -4.00 7.59
N HIS A 128 15.30 -2.72 7.25
CA HIS A 128 14.85 -1.58 8.06
C HIS A 128 13.89 -0.70 7.24
N PRO A 129 12.57 -0.80 7.49
CA PRO A 129 11.59 0.03 6.82
C PRO A 129 11.85 1.53 7.03
N ASP A 130 11.58 2.31 5.99
CA ASP A 130 11.59 3.77 6.04
C ASP A 130 10.16 4.34 6.07
N GLU A 131 9.12 3.50 6.15
CA GLU A 131 7.72 3.91 6.18
C GLU A 131 6.94 3.12 7.25
N LEU A 132 6.28 3.85 8.17
CA LEU A 132 5.23 3.30 9.03
C LEU A 132 3.89 3.42 8.29
N ARG A 133 3.12 2.32 8.28
CA ARG A 133 1.83 2.23 7.58
C ARG A 133 0.69 2.13 8.58
N ILE A 134 -0.28 3.03 8.48
CA ILE A 134 -1.53 2.97 9.24
C ILE A 134 -2.62 2.59 8.24
N ASP A 135 -3.12 1.36 8.34
CA ASP A 135 -4.19 0.85 7.48
C ASP A 135 -5.53 0.85 8.24
N ILE A 136 -6.45 1.68 7.77
CA ILE A 136 -7.76 1.92 8.38
C ILE A 136 -8.80 1.21 7.50
N ASP A 137 -9.23 0.02 7.93
CA ASP A 137 -10.06 -0.91 7.15
C ASP A 137 -11.48 -1.05 7.74
N PRO A 138 -12.50 -0.43 7.13
CA PRO A 138 -13.90 -0.64 7.50
C PRO A 138 -14.30 -2.11 7.43
N GLN A 139 -14.81 -2.63 8.55
CA GLN A 139 -15.38 -3.98 8.62
C GLN A 139 -16.87 -3.98 8.18
N PRO A 140 -17.50 -5.15 7.92
CA PRO A 140 -18.94 -5.20 7.64
C PRO A 140 -19.76 -4.39 8.66
N GLY A 141 -20.74 -3.63 8.18
CA GLY A 141 -21.49 -2.64 8.98
C GLY A 141 -20.89 -1.23 9.00
N THR A 142 -19.66 -1.05 8.52
CA THR A 142 -19.00 0.27 8.41
C THR A 142 -18.55 0.57 6.98
N GLY A 143 -18.32 1.85 6.69
CA GLY A 143 -17.90 2.34 5.37
C GLY A 143 -16.82 3.41 5.44
N PHE A 144 -16.64 4.12 4.32
CA PHE A 144 -15.60 5.13 4.17
C PHE A 144 -15.75 6.29 5.17
N ASP A 145 -16.97 6.69 5.50
CA ASP A 145 -17.22 7.76 6.48
C ASP A 145 -16.73 7.40 7.88
N GLN A 146 -16.91 6.15 8.32
CA GLN A 146 -16.34 5.68 9.58
C GLN A 146 -14.81 5.62 9.51
N ALA A 147 -14.24 5.13 8.40
CA ALA A 147 -12.79 5.18 8.20
C ALA A 147 -12.25 6.61 8.24
N ARG A 148 -12.94 7.57 7.62
CA ARG A 148 -12.58 9.00 7.63
C ARG A 148 -12.54 9.54 9.06
N LYS A 149 -13.55 9.25 9.87
CA LYS A 149 -13.57 9.63 11.30
C LYS A 149 -12.37 9.05 12.06
N VAL A 150 -12.07 7.76 11.87
CA VAL A 150 -10.92 7.10 12.48
C VAL A 150 -9.59 7.66 11.96
N ALA A 151 -9.51 8.05 10.69
CA ALA A 151 -8.33 8.70 10.11
C ALA A 151 -8.04 10.06 10.75
N PHE A 152 -9.08 10.85 11.07
CA PHE A 152 -8.88 12.11 11.81
C PHE A 152 -8.50 11.88 13.28
N THR A 153 -9.00 10.82 13.93
CA THR A 153 -8.47 10.39 15.25
C THR A 153 -6.99 10.02 15.15
N ALA A 154 -6.61 9.27 14.11
CA ALA A 154 -5.20 8.93 13.84
C ALA A 154 -4.38 10.19 13.57
N LYS A 155 -4.92 11.19 12.86
CA LYS A 155 -4.27 12.49 12.67
C LYS A 155 -3.98 13.17 14.00
N THR A 156 -4.92 13.23 14.94
CA THR A 156 -4.67 13.80 16.27
C THR A 156 -3.55 13.06 17.00
N VAL A 157 -3.49 11.74 16.91
CA VAL A 157 -2.40 10.95 17.51
C VAL A 157 -1.05 11.27 16.84
N LEU A 158 -1.02 11.44 15.51
CA LEU A 158 0.19 11.86 14.79
C LEU A 158 0.63 13.26 15.22
N ASP A 159 -0.31 14.21 15.31
CA ASP A 159 -0.04 15.60 15.71
C ASP A 159 0.56 15.63 17.14
N ASP A 160 0.02 14.86 18.08
CA ASP A 160 0.53 14.76 19.46
C ASP A 160 1.96 14.19 19.53
N LEU A 161 2.30 13.29 18.61
CA LEU A 161 3.64 12.68 18.50
C LEU A 161 4.60 13.54 17.65
N GLY A 162 4.15 14.66 17.10
CA GLY A 162 4.92 15.48 16.17
C GLY A 162 5.25 14.78 14.84
N LEU A 163 4.44 13.80 14.43
CA LEU A 163 4.59 13.02 13.20
C LEU A 163 3.74 13.62 12.07
N THR A 164 4.27 13.62 10.85
CA THR A 164 3.48 14.00 9.66
C THR A 164 3.00 12.75 8.91
N GLY A 165 1.68 12.61 8.78
CA GLY A 165 1.04 11.55 8.00
C GLY A 165 0.56 12.01 6.63
N PHE A 166 0.65 11.12 5.65
CA PHE A 166 0.26 11.32 4.26
C PHE A 166 -0.90 10.39 3.88
N PRO A 167 -2.16 10.87 3.92
CA PRO A 167 -3.33 10.04 3.71
C PRO A 167 -3.59 9.75 2.23
N LYS A 168 -4.07 8.56 1.93
CA LYS A 168 -4.59 8.19 0.63
C LYS A 168 -5.84 7.34 0.76
N THR A 169 -6.79 7.50 -0.16
CA THR A 169 -7.84 6.49 -0.30
C THR A 169 -7.19 5.17 -0.71
N SER A 170 -7.74 4.04 -0.27
CA SER A 170 -7.22 2.74 -0.69
C SER A 170 -7.60 2.41 -2.15
N GLY A 171 -8.59 3.10 -2.73
CA GLY A 171 -9.31 2.65 -3.94
C GLY A 171 -10.20 1.42 -3.67
N ASN A 172 -10.39 1.06 -2.40
CA ASN A 172 -11.34 0.05 -1.95
C ASN A 172 -12.36 0.65 -0.99
N ARG A 173 -12.29 0.32 0.31
CA ARG A 173 -13.21 0.84 1.33
C ARG A 173 -12.50 1.69 2.39
N GLY A 174 -11.20 1.48 2.57
CA GLY A 174 -10.41 2.08 3.65
C GLY A 174 -9.52 3.24 3.23
N ILE A 175 -8.75 3.72 4.19
CA ILE A 175 -7.77 4.80 4.08
C ILE A 175 -6.42 4.25 4.54
N HIS A 176 -5.35 4.57 3.81
CA HIS A 176 -4.00 4.32 4.30
C HIS A 176 -3.34 5.67 4.63
N ILE A 177 -2.59 5.72 5.72
CA ILE A 177 -1.74 6.87 6.06
C ILE A 177 -0.30 6.37 6.12
N ALA A 178 0.57 6.98 5.33
CA ALA A 178 2.01 6.72 5.37
C ALA A 178 2.71 7.76 6.25
N VAL A 179 3.70 7.32 7.02
CA VAL A 179 4.59 8.20 7.80
C VAL A 179 6.02 7.84 7.45
N ARG A 180 6.82 8.83 6.99
CA ARG A 180 8.24 8.63 6.71
C ARG A 180 9.01 8.52 8.02
N ILE A 181 9.70 7.40 8.22
CA ILE A 181 10.49 7.14 9.42
C ILE A 181 11.96 6.96 9.06
N GLU A 182 12.84 7.17 10.03
CA GLU A 182 14.25 6.85 9.86
C GLU A 182 14.44 5.33 9.68
N PRO A 183 15.27 4.85 8.75
CA PRO A 183 15.45 3.42 8.48
C PRO A 183 16.42 2.76 9.49
N ARG A 184 16.08 2.85 10.79
CA ARG A 184 16.87 2.34 11.92
C ARG A 184 16.24 1.15 12.62
N TRP A 185 14.94 0.92 12.41
CA TRP A 185 14.17 -0.14 13.07
C TRP A 185 13.86 -1.29 12.14
N THR A 186 13.85 -2.50 12.68
CA THR A 186 13.44 -3.71 11.97
C THR A 186 11.94 -3.72 11.70
N PHE A 187 11.46 -4.58 10.78
CA PHE A 187 10.02 -4.79 10.56
C PHE A 187 9.25 -5.11 11.86
N THR A 188 9.87 -5.86 12.77
CA THR A 188 9.27 -6.23 14.06
C THR A 188 9.05 -4.99 14.93
N GLU A 189 10.05 -4.12 15.04
CA GLU A 189 9.96 -2.89 15.82
C GLU A 189 8.98 -1.89 15.20
N VAL A 190 9.01 -1.71 13.86
CA VAL A 190 8.02 -0.86 13.18
C VAL A 190 6.59 -1.37 13.41
N ARG A 191 6.40 -2.69 13.43
CA ARG A 191 5.11 -3.30 13.79
C ARG A 191 4.72 -3.06 15.26
N TYR A 192 5.68 -3.08 16.20
CA TYR A 192 5.41 -2.73 17.60
C TYR A 192 4.96 -1.28 17.74
N ALA A 193 5.63 -0.35 17.06
CA ALA A 193 5.20 1.03 17.00
C ALA A 193 3.78 1.17 16.41
N ALA A 194 3.46 0.40 15.36
CA ALA A 194 2.12 0.37 14.77
C ALA A 194 1.05 -0.17 15.74
N ILE A 195 1.36 -1.18 16.55
CA ILE A 195 0.47 -1.70 17.59
C ILE A 195 0.18 -0.63 18.64
N THR A 196 1.21 0.03 19.16
CA THR A 196 1.06 1.13 20.13
C THR A 196 0.21 2.25 19.56
N PHE A 197 0.49 2.66 18.33
CA PHE A 197 -0.28 3.69 17.63
C PHE A 197 -1.76 3.28 17.48
N ALA A 198 -2.02 2.06 17.00
CA ALA A 198 -3.36 1.54 16.78
C ALA A 198 -4.17 1.46 18.08
N ARG A 199 -3.54 1.02 19.19
CA ARG A 199 -4.15 0.98 20.52
C ARG A 199 -4.51 2.37 21.04
N GLU A 200 -3.68 3.37 20.77
CA GLU A 200 -3.98 4.75 21.18
C GLU A 200 -5.15 5.33 20.37
N VAL A 201 -5.24 5.04 19.07
CA VAL A 201 -6.41 5.41 18.25
C VAL A 201 -7.68 4.71 18.75
N GLU A 202 -7.61 3.39 19.01
CA GLU A 202 -8.74 2.63 19.59
C GLU A 202 -9.16 3.18 20.95
N ARG A 203 -8.22 3.54 21.83
CA ARG A 203 -8.52 4.16 23.14
C ARG A 203 -9.26 5.49 23.01
N ARG A 204 -8.93 6.31 22.00
CA ARG A 204 -9.56 7.61 21.76
C ARG A 204 -10.91 7.51 21.04
N ALA A 205 -11.14 6.43 20.29
CA ALA A 205 -12.37 6.21 19.54
C ALA A 205 -12.89 4.77 19.70
N PRO A 206 -13.17 4.31 20.94
CA PRO A 206 -13.44 2.89 21.24
C PRO A 206 -14.72 2.38 20.60
N ASP A 207 -15.67 3.26 20.28
CA ASP A 207 -16.93 2.90 19.62
C ASP A 207 -16.79 2.83 18.09
N LEU A 208 -15.71 3.37 17.52
CA LEU A 208 -15.49 3.45 16.06
C LEU A 208 -14.34 2.58 15.57
N ALA A 209 -13.27 2.45 16.36
CA ALA A 209 -12.05 1.76 15.97
C ALA A 209 -11.86 0.48 16.79
N THR A 210 -11.16 -0.49 16.21
CA THR A 210 -10.75 -1.69 16.92
C THR A 210 -9.39 -2.23 16.48
N THR A 211 -8.66 -2.84 17.40
CA THR A 211 -7.47 -3.65 17.12
C THR A 211 -7.70 -5.15 17.30
N ALA A 212 -8.94 -5.58 17.54
CA ALA A 212 -9.29 -6.98 17.74
C ALA A 212 -8.86 -7.86 16.56
N TRP A 213 -8.04 -8.87 16.86
CA TRP A 213 -7.47 -9.74 15.82
C TRP A 213 -8.54 -10.64 15.20
N TRP A 214 -9.39 -11.25 16.02
CA TRP A 214 -10.49 -12.11 15.59
C TRP A 214 -11.60 -11.28 14.94
N LYS A 215 -12.04 -11.68 13.73
CA LYS A 215 -13.06 -10.92 12.98
C LYS A 215 -14.39 -10.87 13.74
N GLU A 216 -14.73 -11.93 14.43
CA GLU A 216 -15.93 -12.05 15.26
C GLU A 216 -15.96 -11.06 16.44
N GLU A 217 -14.79 -10.60 16.91
CA GLU A 217 -14.67 -9.66 18.03
C GLU A 217 -14.68 -8.19 17.58
N ARG A 218 -14.59 -7.92 16.28
CA ARG A 218 -14.49 -6.54 15.75
C ARG A 218 -15.80 -5.78 15.82
N GLY A 219 -16.94 -6.48 15.73
CA GLY A 219 -18.24 -5.85 15.58
C GLY A 219 -18.32 -4.92 14.36
N GLU A 220 -19.20 -3.92 14.42
CA GLU A 220 -19.35 -2.88 13.40
C GLU A 220 -18.36 -1.73 13.62
N LYS A 221 -17.07 -2.04 13.67
CA LYS A 221 -15.99 -1.06 13.87
C LYS A 221 -15.00 -1.07 12.72
N VAL A 222 -14.21 -0.02 12.63
CA VAL A 222 -13.09 0.11 11.70
C VAL A 222 -11.87 -0.56 12.31
N PHE A 223 -11.30 -1.53 11.61
CA PHE A 223 -10.11 -2.24 12.05
C PHE A 223 -8.85 -1.46 11.68
N ILE A 224 -7.94 -1.29 12.63
CA ILE A 224 -6.62 -0.71 12.36
C ILE A 224 -5.63 -1.87 12.18
N ASP A 225 -5.31 -2.19 10.92
CA ASP A 225 -4.49 -3.36 10.58
C ASP A 225 -2.99 -3.10 10.81
N PHE A 226 -2.57 -3.19 12.07
CA PHE A 226 -1.17 -3.10 12.47
C PHE A 226 -0.28 -4.15 11.80
N ASN A 227 -0.83 -5.28 11.33
CA ASN A 227 -0.06 -6.34 10.69
C ASN A 227 0.43 -5.95 9.29
N GLN A 228 -0.05 -4.85 8.70
CA GLN A 228 0.47 -4.35 7.41
C GLN A 228 1.92 -3.86 7.48
N ASN A 229 2.45 -3.68 8.69
CA ASN A 229 3.86 -3.38 8.94
C ASN A 229 4.73 -4.64 9.05
N ALA A 230 4.15 -5.84 9.04
CA ALA A 230 4.93 -7.07 8.94
C ALA A 230 5.59 -7.18 7.55
N ARG A 231 6.68 -7.95 7.47
CA ARG A 231 7.36 -8.25 6.19
C ARG A 231 6.40 -8.94 5.21
N ASP A 232 6.62 -8.75 3.92
CA ASP A 232 5.89 -9.48 2.87
C ASP A 232 4.36 -9.24 2.85
N ARG A 233 3.91 -8.11 3.40
CA ARG A 233 2.51 -7.67 3.35
C ARG A 233 2.24 -6.78 2.14
N THR A 234 1.05 -6.92 1.61
CA THR A 234 0.66 -6.33 0.33
C THR A 234 -0.16 -5.07 0.60
N VAL A 235 0.38 -3.91 0.24
CA VAL A 235 -0.29 -2.62 0.36
C VAL A 235 -0.17 -1.93 -1.00
N ALA A 236 -1.30 -1.62 -1.62
CA ALA A 236 -1.32 -0.93 -2.91
C ALA A 236 -0.62 0.44 -2.78
N SER A 237 0.27 0.76 -3.71
CA SER A 237 1.01 2.03 -3.73
C SER A 237 0.04 3.21 -3.89
N ALA A 238 0.50 4.40 -3.51
CA ALA A 238 -0.09 5.62 -4.04
C ALA A 238 -0.12 5.57 -5.58
N TYR A 239 -1.21 6.07 -6.16
CA TYR A 239 -1.51 6.07 -7.59
C TYR A 239 -1.70 4.69 -8.24
N SER A 240 -1.70 3.57 -7.50
CA SER A 240 -2.06 2.28 -8.08
C SER A 240 -3.55 2.23 -8.46
N VAL A 241 -3.86 1.85 -9.69
CA VAL A 241 -5.22 1.47 -10.12
C VAL A 241 -5.60 0.17 -9.41
N ARG A 242 -6.85 0.01 -9.00
CA ARG A 242 -7.35 -1.21 -8.38
C ARG A 242 -8.10 -2.05 -9.40
N ALA A 243 -7.90 -3.36 -9.35
CA ALA A 243 -8.61 -4.33 -10.21
C ALA A 243 -10.10 -4.46 -9.81
N LYS A 244 -10.90 -3.46 -10.16
CA LYS A 244 -12.35 -3.36 -9.96
C LYS A 244 -13.02 -2.77 -11.20
N PRO A 245 -14.33 -3.00 -11.42
CA PRO A 245 -15.02 -2.58 -12.65
C PRO A 245 -14.86 -1.11 -13.01
N GLU A 246 -14.80 -0.23 -12.01
CA GLU A 246 -14.71 1.22 -12.15
C GLU A 246 -13.25 1.74 -12.27
N ALA A 247 -12.26 0.85 -12.21
CA ALA A 247 -10.83 1.20 -12.19
C ALA A 247 -10.44 2.30 -11.17
N PRO A 248 -10.89 2.22 -9.90
CA PRO A 248 -10.61 3.25 -8.92
C PRO A 248 -9.12 3.27 -8.57
N VAL A 249 -8.63 4.42 -8.13
CA VAL A 249 -7.23 4.65 -7.80
C VAL A 249 -7.05 4.67 -6.28
N SER A 250 -5.94 4.11 -5.81
CA SER A 250 -5.43 4.37 -4.46
C SER A 250 -4.87 5.80 -4.41
N ALA A 251 -5.74 6.78 -4.22
CA ALA A 251 -5.47 8.19 -4.49
C ALA A 251 -4.85 8.93 -3.31
N PRO A 252 -3.63 9.51 -3.46
CA PRO A 252 -3.12 10.52 -2.55
C PRO A 252 -4.04 11.72 -2.46
N VAL A 253 -4.38 12.08 -1.22
CA VAL A 253 -5.19 13.25 -0.90
C VAL A 253 -4.49 14.07 0.18
N THR A 254 -4.82 15.35 0.24
CA THR A 254 -4.49 16.21 1.39
C THR A 254 -5.41 15.88 2.57
N TRP A 255 -5.04 16.33 3.77
CA TRP A 255 -5.94 16.20 4.93
C TRP A 255 -7.22 17.02 4.74
N GLU A 256 -7.11 18.17 4.06
CA GLU A 256 -8.23 19.02 3.68
C GLU A 256 -9.20 18.27 2.76
N GLU A 257 -8.71 17.71 1.65
CA GLU A 257 -9.53 16.90 0.72
C GLU A 257 -10.13 15.66 1.41
N LEU A 258 -9.43 15.03 2.36
CA LEU A 258 -9.95 13.86 3.05
C LEU A 258 -11.24 14.17 3.84
N THR A 259 -11.48 15.43 4.18
CA THR A 259 -12.67 15.87 4.92
C THR A 259 -13.97 15.53 4.20
N ASP A 260 -13.97 15.60 2.87
CA ASP A 260 -15.18 15.50 2.04
C ASP A 260 -15.05 14.63 0.78
N CYS A 261 -13.84 14.21 0.38
CA CYS A 261 -13.65 13.43 -0.85
C CYS A 261 -14.42 12.11 -0.88
N ASP A 262 -14.99 11.73 -2.03
CA ASP A 262 -15.47 10.38 -2.27
C ASP A 262 -14.37 9.55 -2.95
N PRO A 263 -14.03 8.33 -2.46
CA PRO A 263 -13.08 7.46 -3.14
C PRO A 263 -13.45 7.16 -4.60
N ARG A 264 -14.73 7.25 -4.96
CA ARG A 264 -15.24 7.06 -6.31
C ARG A 264 -14.91 8.21 -7.27
N ASP A 265 -14.52 9.37 -6.74
CA ASP A 265 -14.09 10.51 -7.56
C ASP A 265 -12.71 10.27 -8.19
N PHE A 266 -11.99 9.24 -7.73
CA PHE A 266 -10.63 8.93 -8.16
C PHE A 266 -10.58 7.62 -8.94
N ASP A 267 -10.49 7.73 -10.26
CA ASP A 267 -10.31 6.60 -11.16
C ASP A 267 -9.21 6.88 -12.20
N ILE A 268 -9.00 5.89 -13.07
CA ILE A 268 -7.99 5.93 -14.13
C ILE A 268 -8.15 7.11 -15.12
N ARG A 269 -9.36 7.68 -15.24
CA ARG A 269 -9.68 8.79 -16.15
C ARG A 269 -9.72 10.15 -15.46
N THR A 270 -10.12 10.22 -14.19
CA THR A 270 -10.20 11.49 -13.46
C THR A 270 -8.86 11.91 -12.85
N MET A 271 -8.06 10.94 -12.40
CA MET A 271 -6.79 11.21 -11.71
C MET A 271 -5.72 11.89 -12.58
N PRO A 272 -5.56 11.59 -13.89
CA PRO A 272 -4.60 12.31 -14.74
C PRO A 272 -4.81 13.83 -14.79
N GLU A 273 -6.06 14.28 -14.94
CA GLU A 273 -6.39 15.72 -14.96
C GLU A 273 -6.10 16.36 -13.59
N ARG A 274 -6.49 15.69 -12.51
CA ARG A 274 -6.19 16.14 -11.15
C ARG A 274 -4.68 16.25 -10.92
N PHE A 275 -3.90 15.25 -11.33
CA PHE A 275 -2.45 15.23 -11.17
C PHE A 275 -1.78 16.34 -11.98
N ALA A 276 -2.21 16.57 -13.23
CA ALA A 276 -1.70 17.68 -14.04
C ALA A 276 -1.96 19.05 -13.39
N LYS A 277 -3.10 19.20 -12.69
CA LYS A 277 -3.48 20.46 -12.03
C LYS A 277 -2.78 20.68 -10.68
N LEU A 278 -2.68 19.64 -9.85
CA LEU A 278 -2.22 19.75 -8.46
C LEU A 278 -0.78 19.26 -8.25
N GLY A 279 -0.26 18.49 -9.19
CA GLY A 279 0.94 17.69 -9.01
C GLY A 279 0.73 16.58 -7.97
N ASP A 280 1.85 16.06 -7.48
CA ASP A 280 1.85 15.10 -6.37
C ASP A 280 1.59 15.82 -5.04
N VAL A 281 0.40 15.58 -4.46
CA VAL A 281 0.03 16.14 -3.15
C VAL A 281 0.83 15.53 -2.00
N HIS A 282 1.55 14.43 -2.22
CA HIS A 282 2.47 13.81 -1.26
C HIS A 282 3.95 14.12 -1.58
N ARG A 283 4.25 15.09 -2.46
CA ARG A 283 5.64 15.36 -2.91
C ARG A 283 6.66 15.58 -1.80
N THR A 284 6.22 16.06 -0.64
CA THR A 284 7.04 16.39 0.54
C THR A 284 7.24 15.23 1.51
N ILE A 285 6.75 14.02 1.20
CA ILE A 285 6.86 12.85 2.09
C ILE A 285 8.30 12.48 2.46
N ASP A 286 9.27 12.81 1.61
CA ASP A 286 10.68 12.53 1.83
C ASP A 286 11.46 13.72 2.41
N ASP A 287 10.80 14.86 2.67
CA ASP A 287 11.45 16.07 3.20
C ASP A 287 11.85 15.92 4.67
N GLN A 288 11.13 15.10 5.43
CA GLN A 288 11.39 14.84 6.84
C GLN A 288 11.15 13.35 7.17
N SER A 289 12.05 12.77 7.96
CA SER A 289 11.89 11.45 8.56
C SER A 289 11.78 11.56 10.07
N PHE A 290 10.90 10.76 10.66
CA PHE A 290 10.62 10.80 12.10
C PHE A 290 11.18 9.60 12.85
N SER A 291 11.41 9.80 14.15
CA SER A 291 11.81 8.73 15.05
C SER A 291 10.61 7.95 15.58
N LEU A 292 10.76 6.64 15.78
CA LEU A 292 9.78 5.77 16.42
C LEU A 292 10.06 5.51 17.91
N GLU A 293 11.11 6.13 18.48
CA GLU A 293 11.54 5.88 19.87
C GLU A 293 10.41 6.05 20.89
N GLU A 294 9.58 7.10 20.79
CA GLU A 294 8.47 7.31 21.72
C GLU A 294 7.43 6.18 21.65
N LEU A 295 7.03 5.75 20.44
CA LEU A 295 6.07 4.66 20.26
C LEU A 295 6.63 3.33 20.77
N LEU A 296 7.94 3.11 20.61
CA LEU A 296 8.64 1.91 21.08
C LEU A 296 8.83 1.92 22.60
N GLN A 297 9.09 3.07 23.21
CA GLN A 297 9.12 3.20 24.67
C GLN A 297 7.75 2.88 25.27
N LYS A 298 6.68 3.49 24.74
CA LYS A 298 5.30 3.18 25.17
C LYS A 298 4.95 1.70 24.96
N TYR A 299 5.47 1.07 23.90
CA TYR A 299 5.30 -0.37 23.69
C TYR A 299 5.95 -1.21 24.80
N GLN A 300 7.15 -0.84 25.25
CA GLN A 300 7.86 -1.54 26.33
C GLN A 300 7.16 -1.39 27.69
N GLU A 301 6.48 -0.26 27.90
CA GLU A 301 5.70 0.04 29.11
C GLU A 301 4.30 -0.62 29.10
N ASP A 302 3.81 -1.07 27.94
CA ASP A 302 2.49 -1.66 27.78
C ASP A 302 2.47 -3.15 28.13
N GLU A 303 1.91 -3.49 29.30
CA GLU A 303 1.79 -4.86 29.81
C GLU A 303 1.00 -5.81 28.89
N ARG A 304 0.18 -5.28 27.96
CA ARG A 304 -0.56 -6.10 26.98
C ARG A 304 0.37 -6.77 25.96
N GLY A 305 1.57 -6.24 25.76
CA GLY A 305 2.59 -6.83 24.87
C GLY A 305 2.19 -6.95 23.40
N ASP A 306 2.78 -7.93 22.71
CA ASP A 306 2.61 -8.17 21.28
C ASP A 306 1.19 -8.67 20.93
N MET A 307 0.78 -8.47 19.68
CA MET A 307 -0.49 -8.94 19.14
C MET A 307 -0.26 -10.07 18.12
N PRO A 308 -1.26 -10.92 17.83
CA PRO A 308 -1.06 -12.02 16.90
C PRO A 308 -0.72 -11.56 15.48
N TYR A 309 0.16 -12.31 14.83
CA TYR A 309 0.45 -12.19 13.39
C TYR A 309 -0.70 -12.78 12.57
N PRO A 310 -0.77 -12.50 11.25
CA PRO A 310 -1.76 -13.13 10.39
C PRO A 310 -1.67 -14.66 10.42
N PRO A 311 -2.78 -15.40 10.24
CA PRO A 311 -2.74 -16.85 10.11
C PRO A 311 -1.75 -17.30 9.03
N ASN A 312 -1.02 -18.39 9.28
CA ASN A 312 -0.01 -18.95 8.38
C ASN A 312 1.16 -18.02 8.03
N TYR A 313 1.37 -16.92 8.77
CA TYR A 313 2.49 -16.03 8.55
C TYR A 313 3.81 -16.72 8.99
N PRO A 314 4.82 -16.91 8.11
CA PRO A 314 6.03 -17.64 8.47
C PRO A 314 6.87 -16.86 9.49
N LYS A 315 7.66 -17.58 10.29
CA LYS A 315 8.60 -16.97 11.25
C LYS A 315 9.95 -16.73 10.60
N MET A 316 10.50 -15.52 10.76
CA MET A 316 11.87 -15.22 10.32
C MET A 316 12.91 -15.86 11.27
N PRO A 317 14.08 -16.30 10.77
CA PRO A 317 15.20 -16.66 11.62
C PRO A 317 15.57 -15.51 12.57
N GLY A 318 15.75 -15.80 13.86
CA GLY A 318 16.09 -14.80 14.88
C GLY A 318 14.92 -14.00 15.46
N GLU A 319 13.69 -14.19 14.96
CA GLU A 319 12.52 -13.47 15.47
C GLU A 319 12.13 -13.93 16.90
N PRO A 320 11.65 -13.04 17.79
CA PRO A 320 11.13 -13.39 19.12
C PRO A 320 9.97 -14.41 19.08
N LYS A 321 9.57 -14.91 20.26
CA LYS A 321 8.35 -15.74 20.37
C LYS A 321 7.13 -14.85 20.09
N ARG A 322 6.25 -15.31 19.20
CA ARG A 322 5.00 -14.62 18.86
C ARG A 322 3.89 -14.99 19.83
N VAL A 323 3.02 -14.03 20.11
CA VAL A 323 1.77 -14.28 20.82
C VAL A 323 0.86 -15.13 19.94
N GLN A 324 0.34 -16.23 20.50
CA GLN A 324 -0.65 -17.06 19.84
C GLN A 324 -2.04 -16.44 20.02
N PRO A 325 -2.91 -16.50 19.00
CA PRO A 325 -4.30 -16.12 19.19
C PRO A 325 -4.96 -16.99 20.26
N SER A 326 -5.42 -16.38 21.35
CA SER A 326 -6.37 -17.01 22.27
C SER A 326 -7.78 -16.55 21.91
N LYS A 327 -8.72 -17.49 21.72
CA LYS A 327 -10.14 -17.16 21.71
C LYS A 327 -10.63 -17.07 23.15
N ALA A 328 -11.51 -16.12 23.45
CA ALA A 328 -12.35 -16.25 24.65
C ALA A 328 -13.15 -17.56 24.54
N ARG A 329 -13.14 -18.39 25.59
CA ARG A 329 -14.10 -19.50 25.68
C ARG A 329 -15.48 -18.85 25.78
N HIS A 330 -16.40 -19.21 24.88
CA HIS A 330 -17.81 -18.98 25.14
C HIS A 330 -18.18 -19.88 26.32
N ASP A 331 -18.52 -19.27 27.45
CA ASP A 331 -19.27 -19.96 28.49
C ASP A 331 -20.71 -20.08 27.93
N ASP A 332 -21.08 -21.30 27.54
CA ASP A 332 -22.46 -21.67 27.20
C ASP A 332 -23.36 -21.66 28.44
#